data_AF-A0A7J5W194-F1
#
_entry.id   AF-A0A7J5W194-F1
#
_cell.length_a   1.000
_cell.length_b   1.000
_cell.length_c   1.000
_cell.angle_alpha   90.00
_cell.angle_beta   90.00
_cell.angle_gamma   90.00
#
_symmetry.space_group_name_H-M   'P 1'
#
loop_
_entity.id
_entity.type
_entity.pdbx_description
1 polymer ?
#
loop_
_entity_poly.entity_id
_entity_poly.type
_entity_poly.pdbx_seq_one_letter_code
_entity_poly.pdbx_strand_id
1 'polypeptide(L)'
;MMMNDDELNKVAALILLENKHLFPCSYPDIPLNLSMIKDALRVTGFKVDENDMNDFMAAAELKLAAMAPLNWNNYGTIAILLNQNYPDEDLLAISPLRIVELVKAFPNFSDMSEPDADTTDSIIYTWISLADEFETFSDDEAWV
;
A
#
# COMPACT_ATOMS: atom_id res chain seq x y z
N MET A 1 2.04 17.69 -14.88
CA MET A 1 3.21 18.03 -14.02
C MET A 1 3.07 17.13 -12.81
N MET A 2 3.99 16.19 -12.62
CA MET A 2 3.91 15.28 -11.48
C MET A 2 3.99 16.09 -10.19
N MET A 3 3.03 15.88 -9.28
CA MET A 3 3.06 16.43 -7.91
C MET A 3 4.34 15.97 -7.22
N ASN A 4 4.93 16.85 -6.41
CA ASN A 4 6.08 16.46 -5.62
C ASN A 4 5.66 15.62 -4.39
N ASP A 5 6.61 14.93 -3.76
CA ASP A 5 6.34 14.01 -2.66
C ASP A 5 5.65 14.69 -1.47
N ASP A 6 6.02 15.94 -1.16
CA ASP A 6 5.43 16.72 -0.07
C ASP A 6 3.95 17.03 -0.31
N GLU A 7 3.58 17.34 -1.55
CA GLU A 7 2.20 17.59 -1.95
C GLU A 7 1.36 16.32 -1.86
N LEU A 8 1.90 15.20 -2.30
CA LEU A 8 1.25 13.88 -2.20
C LEU A 8 1.03 13.47 -0.74
N ASN A 9 2.04 13.65 0.11
CA ASN A 9 1.95 13.39 1.55
C ASN A 9 0.84 14.23 2.21
N LYS A 10 0.70 15.50 1.82
CA LYS A 10 -0.37 16.38 2.32
C LYS A 10 -1.77 15.92 1.89
N VAL A 11 -1.92 15.46 0.64
CA VAL A 11 -3.19 14.92 0.16
C VAL A 11 -3.55 13.65 0.93
N ALA A 12 -2.65 12.69 1.04
CA ALA A 12 -2.89 11.46 1.79
C ALA A 12 -3.20 11.73 3.27
N ALA A 13 -2.45 12.64 3.92
CA ALA A 13 -2.70 13.02 5.31
C ALA A 13 -4.08 13.67 5.51
N LEU A 14 -4.52 14.48 4.54
CA LEU A 14 -5.85 15.08 4.58
C LEU A 14 -6.94 14.01 4.38
N ILE A 15 -6.75 13.07 3.46
CA ILE A 15 -7.68 11.94 3.26
C ILE A 15 -7.82 11.14 4.56
N LEU A 16 -6.70 10.81 5.21
CA LEU A 16 -6.71 10.12 6.50
C LEU A 16 -7.45 10.92 7.57
N LEU A 17 -7.20 12.23 7.67
CA LEU A 17 -7.82 13.10 8.67
C LEU A 17 -9.34 13.15 8.54
N GLU A 18 -9.84 13.38 7.32
CA GLU A 18 -11.27 13.49 7.03
C GLU A 18 -11.99 12.14 7.11
N ASN A 19 -11.27 11.04 6.83
CA ASN A 19 -11.84 9.68 6.78
C ASN A 19 -11.34 8.78 7.91
N LYS A 20 -10.87 9.35 9.02
CA LYS A 20 -10.28 8.60 10.15
C LYS A 20 -11.15 7.47 10.69
N HIS A 21 -12.47 7.59 10.55
CA HIS A 21 -13.47 6.61 11.00
C HIS A 21 -13.44 5.31 10.19
N LEU A 22 -12.75 5.28 9.05
CA LEU A 22 -12.57 4.10 8.22
C LEU A 22 -11.35 3.25 8.63
N PHE A 23 -10.54 3.70 9.61
CA PHE A 23 -9.26 3.08 9.95
C PHE A 23 -9.18 2.62 11.43
N PRO A 24 -8.51 1.49 11.73
CA PRO A 24 -7.99 0.52 10.75
C PRO A 24 -9.14 -0.17 10.01
N CYS A 25 -9.01 -0.38 8.70
CA CYS A 25 -10.13 -0.89 7.91
C CYS A 25 -10.29 -2.41 8.08
N SER A 26 -11.48 -2.93 7.80
CA SER A 26 -11.79 -4.36 7.85
C SER A 26 -11.57 -5.07 6.52
N TYR A 27 -10.89 -4.42 5.57
CA TYR A 27 -10.69 -4.90 4.21
C TYR A 27 -9.20 -5.19 3.94
N PRO A 28 -8.89 -6.07 2.96
CA PRO A 28 -7.51 -6.36 2.54
C PRO A 28 -6.72 -5.11 2.16
N ASP A 29 -7.40 -4.19 1.47
CA ASP A 29 -6.83 -2.95 0.97
C ASP A 29 -7.44 -1.74 1.67
N ILE A 30 -6.62 -0.71 1.88
CA ILE A 30 -7.09 0.55 2.42
C ILE A 30 -8.10 1.20 1.45
N PRO A 31 -9.26 1.69 1.94
CA PRO A 31 -10.26 2.26 1.06
C PRO A 31 -9.78 3.61 0.53
N LEU A 32 -9.40 3.65 -0.74
CA LEU A 32 -9.15 4.88 -1.49
C LEU A 32 -10.07 4.92 -2.72
N ASN A 33 -10.76 6.03 -2.92
CA ASN A 33 -11.58 6.23 -4.12
C ASN A 33 -11.44 7.64 -4.68
N LEU A 34 -11.90 7.80 -5.93
CA LEU A 34 -11.79 9.06 -6.66
C LEU A 34 -12.49 10.24 -5.96
N SER A 35 -13.56 10.01 -5.20
CA SER A 35 -14.24 11.09 -4.46
C SER A 35 -13.35 11.64 -3.37
N MET A 36 -12.73 10.76 -2.56
CA MET A 36 -11.80 11.17 -1.49
C MET A 36 -10.64 11.98 -2.05
N ILE A 37 -10.08 11.54 -3.18
CA ILE A 37 -9.01 12.24 -3.90
C ILE A 37 -9.47 13.62 -4.37
N LYS A 38 -10.63 13.71 -5.05
CA LYS A 38 -11.16 14.99 -5.54
C LYS A 38 -11.46 15.97 -4.41
N ASP A 39 -12.01 15.49 -3.30
CA ASP A 39 -12.29 16.32 -2.13
C ASP A 39 -10.99 16.84 -1.49
N ALA A 40 -9.97 16.00 -1.37
CA ALA A 40 -8.67 16.40 -0.83
C ALA A 40 -7.92 17.37 -1.76
N LEU A 41 -7.93 17.15 -3.07
CA LEU A 41 -7.38 18.09 -4.07
C LEU A 41 -8.10 19.45 -4.03
N ARG A 42 -9.44 19.44 -3.87
CA ARG A 42 -10.23 20.67 -3.74
C ARG A 42 -9.83 21.48 -2.50
N VAL A 43 -9.61 20.81 -1.36
CA VAL A 43 -9.27 21.48 -0.09
C VAL A 43 -7.82 21.98 -0.09
N THR A 44 -6.90 21.19 -0.62
CA THR A 44 -5.47 21.57 -0.70
C THR A 44 -5.21 22.61 -1.79
N GLY A 45 -6.07 22.69 -2.81
CA GLY A 45 -5.89 23.54 -3.98
C GLY A 45 -4.89 23.00 -5.00
N PHE A 46 -4.38 21.78 -4.80
CA PHE A 46 -3.47 21.14 -5.75
C PHE A 46 -4.21 20.68 -7.01
N LYS A 47 -3.47 20.59 -8.12
CA LYS A 47 -4.01 20.24 -9.43
C LYS A 47 -3.26 19.05 -9.99
N VAL A 48 -4.01 18.08 -10.47
CA VAL A 48 -3.53 16.87 -11.14
C VAL A 48 -4.14 16.85 -12.54
N ASP A 49 -3.34 16.52 -13.55
CA ASP A 49 -3.85 16.32 -14.91
C ASP A 49 -4.74 15.09 -14.94
N GLU A 50 -5.82 15.10 -15.72
CA GLU A 50 -6.72 13.95 -15.82
C GLU A 50 -5.99 12.72 -16.38
N ASN A 51 -5.01 12.92 -17.26
CA ASN A 51 -4.18 11.83 -17.79
C ASN A 51 -3.25 11.23 -16.73
N ASP A 52 -2.88 12.01 -15.71
CA ASP A 52 -1.98 11.59 -14.63
C ASP A 52 -2.76 11.05 -13.40
N MET A 53 -4.10 11.01 -13.47
CA MET A 53 -4.95 10.72 -12.30
C MET A 53 -4.76 9.30 -11.75
N ASN A 54 -4.57 8.30 -12.62
CA ASN A 54 -4.39 6.92 -12.20
C ASN A 54 -3.08 6.73 -11.44
N ASP A 55 -1.98 7.25 -11.99
CA ASP A 55 -0.67 7.22 -11.35
C ASP A 55 -0.68 7.99 -10.03
N PHE A 56 -1.38 9.14 -10.01
CA PHE A 56 -1.59 9.90 -8.79
C PHE A 56 -2.36 9.13 -7.73
N MET A 57 -3.44 8.42 -8.11
CA MET A 57 -4.21 7.60 -7.19
C MET A 57 -3.36 6.48 -6.58
N ALA A 58 -2.58 5.77 -7.39
CA ALA A 58 -1.66 4.74 -6.91
C ALA A 58 -0.62 5.32 -5.95
N ALA A 59 -0.01 6.46 -6.31
CA ALA A 59 0.97 7.12 -5.44
C ALA A 59 0.33 7.60 -4.11
N ALA A 60 -0.89 8.15 -4.16
CA ALA A 60 -1.60 8.62 -2.99
C ALA A 60 -2.00 7.46 -2.07
N GLU A 61 -2.37 6.31 -2.64
CA GLU A 61 -2.63 5.07 -1.93
C GLU A 61 -1.41 4.62 -1.13
N LEU A 62 -0.24 4.60 -1.77
CA LEU A 62 1.01 4.22 -1.10
C LEU A 62 1.35 5.13 0.08
N LYS A 63 1.18 6.45 -0.09
CA LYS A 63 1.36 7.39 1.02
C LYS A 63 0.35 7.15 2.13
N LEU A 64 -0.92 6.95 1.78
CA LEU A 64 -1.98 6.68 2.74
C LEU A 64 -1.73 5.37 3.51
N ALA A 65 -1.28 4.32 2.82
CA ALA A 65 -0.92 3.03 3.39
C ALA A 65 0.20 3.15 4.43
N ALA A 66 1.19 4.00 4.18
CA ALA A 66 2.31 4.22 5.10
C ALA A 66 1.93 5.03 6.37
N MET A 67 0.76 5.67 6.41
CA MET A 67 0.34 6.53 7.53
C MET A 67 -0.94 6.07 8.24
N ALA A 68 -1.83 5.39 7.55
CA ALA A 68 -3.11 4.96 8.10
C ALA A 68 -2.90 3.83 9.12
N PRO A 69 -3.64 3.79 10.24
CA PRO A 69 -3.59 2.65 11.15
C PRO A 69 -3.88 1.32 10.44
N LEU A 70 -3.00 0.34 10.62
CA LEU A 70 -3.10 -0.99 10.03
C LEU A 70 -3.37 -2.07 11.10
N ASN A 71 -4.02 -3.14 10.66
CA ASN A 71 -4.22 -4.40 11.38
C ASN A 71 -4.06 -5.60 10.43
N TRP A 72 -4.19 -6.82 10.95
CA TRP A 72 -4.00 -8.05 10.16
C TRP A 72 -4.99 -8.24 9.01
N ASN A 73 -6.17 -7.60 9.05
CA ASN A 73 -7.12 -7.66 7.93
C ASN A 73 -6.59 -6.95 6.69
N ASN A 74 -5.62 -6.04 6.83
CA ASN A 74 -5.09 -5.21 5.75
C ASN A 74 -3.96 -5.92 4.98
N TYR A 75 -4.07 -7.23 4.78
CA TYR A 75 -2.99 -8.06 4.24
C TYR A 75 -2.53 -7.63 2.83
N GLY A 76 -3.43 -7.09 2.00
CA GLY A 76 -3.08 -6.59 0.66
C GLY A 76 -2.24 -5.32 0.73
N THR A 77 -2.68 -4.34 1.52
CA THR A 77 -1.89 -3.13 1.79
C THR A 77 -0.55 -3.44 2.48
N ILE A 78 -0.55 -4.39 3.42
CA ILE A 78 0.67 -4.86 4.08
C ILE A 78 1.65 -5.44 3.04
N ALA A 79 1.19 -6.30 2.13
CA ALA A 79 2.04 -6.88 1.09
C ALA A 79 2.67 -5.80 0.18
N ILE A 80 1.90 -4.78 -0.19
CA ILE A 80 2.41 -3.64 -0.96
C ILE A 80 3.53 -2.91 -0.20
N LEU A 81 3.32 -2.62 1.09
CA LEU A 81 4.33 -1.96 1.91
C LEU A 81 5.57 -2.83 2.13
N LEU A 82 5.40 -4.14 2.27
CA LEU A 82 6.53 -5.08 2.37
C LEU A 82 7.34 -5.08 1.09
N ASN A 83 6.69 -5.14 -0.08
CA ASN A 83 7.35 -5.08 -1.37
C ASN A 83 8.16 -3.79 -1.58
N GLN A 84 7.66 -2.67 -1.08
CA GLN A 84 8.38 -1.39 -1.18
C GLN A 84 9.58 -1.28 -0.23
N ASN A 85 9.45 -1.81 0.99
CA ASN A 85 10.49 -1.67 2.01
C ASN A 85 11.55 -2.78 1.94
N TYR A 86 11.20 -3.93 1.38
CA TYR A 86 12.04 -5.13 1.33
C TYR A 86 11.99 -5.81 -0.07
N PRO A 87 12.26 -5.09 -1.17
CA PRO A 87 12.11 -5.63 -2.53
C PRO A 87 13.02 -6.83 -2.81
N ASP A 88 14.13 -6.97 -2.08
CA ASP A 88 15.12 -8.04 -2.26
C ASP A 88 14.90 -9.26 -1.33
N GLU A 89 13.78 -9.31 -0.59
CA GLU A 89 13.49 -10.44 0.30
C GLU A 89 13.21 -11.72 -0.52
N ASP A 90 13.85 -12.82 -0.16
CA ASP A 90 13.64 -14.12 -0.83
C ASP A 90 12.27 -14.70 -0.45
N LEU A 91 11.26 -14.43 -1.28
CA LEU A 91 9.88 -14.85 -1.05
C LEU A 91 9.67 -16.37 -1.15
N LEU A 92 10.59 -17.12 -1.78
CA LEU A 92 10.52 -18.59 -1.82
C LEU A 92 10.96 -19.22 -0.49
N ALA A 93 11.81 -18.53 0.27
CA ALA A 93 12.34 -18.98 1.55
C ALA A 93 11.73 -18.23 2.75
N ILE A 94 10.81 -17.29 2.53
CA ILE A 94 10.24 -16.47 3.59
C ILE A 94 9.40 -17.32 4.56
N SER A 95 9.62 -17.11 5.86
CA SER A 95 8.87 -17.82 6.90
C SER A 95 7.71 -16.97 7.42
N PRO A 96 6.62 -17.57 7.95
CA PRO A 96 5.56 -16.82 8.61
C PRO A 96 6.06 -15.95 9.78
N LEU A 97 7.08 -16.42 10.51
CA LEU A 97 7.68 -15.63 11.58
C LEU A 97 8.34 -14.34 11.04
N ARG A 98 9.05 -14.44 9.92
CA ARG A 98 9.66 -13.29 9.25
C ARG A 98 8.60 -12.27 8.83
N ILE A 99 7.45 -12.72 8.31
CA ILE A 99 6.32 -11.84 8.00
C ILE A 99 5.85 -11.10 9.26
N VAL A 100 5.63 -11.80 10.37
CA VAL A 100 5.17 -11.17 11.61
C VAL A 100 6.15 -10.11 12.10
N GLU A 101 7.46 -10.41 12.07
CA GLU A 101 8.52 -9.46 12.44
C GLU A 101 8.51 -8.20 11.57
N LEU A 102 8.43 -8.37 10.24
CA LEU A 102 8.44 -7.27 9.30
C LEU A 102 7.19 -6.38 9.44
N VAL A 103 6.01 -6.99 9.59
CA VAL A 103 4.74 -6.26 9.72
C VAL A 103 4.64 -5.52 11.04
N LYS A 104 5.01 -6.17 12.16
CA LYS A 104 5.01 -5.50 13.48
C LYS A 104 6.07 -4.40 13.59
N ALA A 105 7.04 -4.33 12.67
CA ALA A 105 8.01 -3.24 12.58
C ALA A 105 7.45 -1.98 11.90
N PHE A 106 6.29 -2.05 11.23
CA PHE A 106 5.67 -0.87 10.63
C PHE A 106 5.19 0.12 11.70
N PRO A 107 5.50 1.42 11.56
CA PRO A 107 5.21 2.42 12.58
C PRO A 107 3.71 2.67 12.81
N ASN A 108 2.88 2.34 11.82
CA ASN A 108 1.43 2.51 11.82
C ASN A 108 0.66 1.19 12.04
N PHE A 109 1.36 0.08 12.27
CA PHE A 109 0.73 -1.18 12.62
C PHE A 109 0.38 -1.23 14.10
N SER A 110 -0.86 -1.60 14.43
CA SER A 110 -1.40 -1.47 15.79
C SER A 110 -1.96 -2.77 16.38
N ASP A 111 -2.08 -3.82 15.57
CA ASP A 111 -2.64 -5.10 16.00
C ASP A 111 -1.58 -5.97 16.68
N MET A 112 -1.64 -6.03 18.01
CA MET A 112 -0.67 -6.80 18.80
C MET A 112 -0.98 -8.30 18.88
N SER A 113 -2.09 -8.75 18.27
CA SER A 113 -2.41 -10.18 18.21
C SER A 113 -1.44 -10.95 17.32
N GLU A 114 -1.48 -12.28 17.43
CA GLU A 114 -0.79 -13.17 16.50
C GLU A 114 -1.72 -13.50 15.34
N PRO A 115 -1.27 -13.36 14.08
CA PRO A 115 -2.09 -13.72 12.93
C PRO A 115 -2.24 -15.24 12.85
N ASP A 116 -3.32 -15.68 12.21
CA ASP A 116 -3.44 -17.07 11.79
C ASP A 116 -2.60 -17.35 10.53
N ALA A 117 -2.46 -18.64 10.22
CA ALA A 117 -1.68 -19.09 9.06
C ALA A 117 -2.25 -18.53 7.75
N ASP A 118 -3.58 -18.50 7.62
CA ASP A 118 -4.25 -18.01 6.42
C ASP A 118 -3.92 -16.52 6.16
N THR A 119 -3.83 -15.70 7.20
CA THR A 119 -3.43 -14.29 7.10
C THR A 119 -1.98 -14.18 6.62
N THR A 120 -1.04 -14.92 7.23
CA THR A 120 0.37 -14.87 6.81
C THR A 120 0.56 -15.38 5.39
N ASP A 121 -0.16 -16.44 5.00
CA ASP A 121 -0.14 -17.00 3.65
C ASP A 121 -0.72 -16.00 2.65
N SER A 122 -1.82 -15.31 2.98
CA SER A 122 -2.41 -14.27 2.12
C SER A 122 -1.42 -13.13 1.87
N ILE A 123 -0.69 -12.68 2.90
CA ILE A 123 0.36 -11.67 2.75
C ILE A 123 1.45 -12.17 1.79
N ILE A 124 1.95 -13.39 1.99
CA ILE A 124 3.04 -13.97 1.19
C ILE A 124 2.60 -14.10 -0.28
N TYR A 125 1.44 -14.68 -0.57
CA TYR A 125 0.98 -14.88 -1.94
C TYR A 125 0.70 -13.55 -2.66
N THR A 126 0.12 -12.57 -1.96
CA THR A 126 -0.04 -11.23 -2.54
C THR A 126 1.31 -10.57 -2.81
N TRP A 127 2.28 -10.73 -1.91
CA TRP A 127 3.62 -10.18 -2.11
C TRP A 127 4.33 -10.83 -3.30
N ILE A 128 4.28 -12.16 -3.43
CA ILE A 128 4.82 -12.87 -4.61
C ILE A 128 4.18 -12.34 -5.90
N SER A 129 2.86 -12.20 -5.94
CA SER A 129 2.16 -11.68 -7.12
C SER A 129 2.62 -10.27 -7.50
N LEU A 130 2.94 -9.42 -6.52
CA LEU A 130 3.45 -8.08 -6.77
C LEU A 130 4.89 -8.13 -7.30
N ALA A 131 5.75 -8.98 -6.75
CA ALA A 131 7.14 -9.13 -7.20
C ALA A 131 7.22 -9.66 -8.63
N ASP A 132 6.40 -10.67 -8.97
CA ASP A 132 6.33 -11.26 -10.31
C ASP A 132 5.83 -10.24 -11.37
N GLU A 133 4.91 -9.34 -11.01
CA GLU A 133 4.48 -8.24 -11.87
C GLU A 133 5.63 -7.26 -12.18
N PHE A 134 6.61 -7.10 -11.28
CA PHE A 134 7.80 -6.28 -11.54
C PHE A 134 8.87 -7.00 -12.39
N GLU A 135 9.03 -8.32 -12.27
CA GLU A 135 10.00 -9.08 -13.06
C GLU A 135 9.57 -9.26 -14.53
N THR A 136 8.27 -9.33 -14.80
CA THR A 136 7.72 -9.56 -16.14
C THR A 136 7.72 -8.32 -17.06
N PHE A 137 8.16 -7.15 -16.59
CA PHE A 137 8.50 -5.99 -17.43
C PHE A 137 9.98 -5.94 -17.84
N SER A 138 10.74 -7.01 -17.65
CA SER A 138 11.98 -7.19 -18.42
C SER A 138 11.62 -7.64 -19.83
N ASP A 139 11.53 -6.66 -20.73
CA ASP A 139 11.33 -6.78 -22.19
C ASP A 139 12.46 -7.59 -22.89
N ASP A 140 12.72 -8.83 -22.49
CA ASP A 140 13.74 -9.67 -23.12
C ASP A 140 13.37 -11.17 -23.27
N GLU A 141 12.13 -11.58 -23.01
CA GLU A 141 11.65 -12.94 -23.38
C GLU A 141 10.40 -12.89 -24.27
N ALA A 142 10.46 -12.08 -25.33
CA ALA A 142 9.57 -12.22 -26.47
C ALA A 142 10.08 -13.35 -27.40
N TRP A 143 9.58 -14.56 -27.17
CA TRP A 143 9.45 -15.68 -28.12
C TRP A 143 10.72 -16.32 -28.72
N VAL A 144 10.93 -17.61 -28.40
CA VAL A 144 11.54 -18.60 -29.33
C VAL A 144 10.49 -19.62 -29.72
#